data_AF-A0A517M9X7-F1
#
_entry.id   AF-A0A517M9X7-F1
#
_cell.length_a   1.000
_cell.length_b   1.000
_cell.length_c   1.000
_cell.angle_alpha   90.00
_cell.angle_beta   90.00
_cell.angle_gamma   90.00
#
_symmetry.space_group_name_H-M   'P 1'
#
loop_
_entity.id
_entity.type
_entity.pdbx_description
1 polymer ?
#
loop_
_entity_poly.entity_id
_entity_poly.type
_entity_poly.pdbx_seq_one_letter_code
_entity_poly.pdbx_strand_id
1 'polypeptide(L)'
;MQNSKAFGVQMDREARRRKFTQAPLRAFVGDGLSSNWTIHQEHFSDYVGILDFIHAVSYLHHASIVSFGKGDNAWATYTRWMTLAWQSRIGEVIEELTTHQGRLGKAPPDADEDDPREQFRRIIGYLSNNRDRMHYARYRCAGLPTTSAWMESAVKEINYRTKGTEMFWNNPAGAEAILQIRAASLSDDDRLARFLTHRPGSDRLRKGTHTRYRCLNLQSLTCTRTIT
;
A
#
# COMPACT_ATOMS: atom_id res chain seq x y z
N MET A 1 6.66 4.79 -12.16
CA MET A 1 5.58 4.31 -11.27
C MET A 1 4.27 4.82 -11.84
N GLN A 2 3.28 3.96 -12.11
CA GLN A 2 1.97 4.45 -12.55
C GLN A 2 1.28 5.21 -11.39
N ASN A 3 0.48 6.23 -11.71
CA ASN A 3 -0.24 7.00 -10.69
C ASN A 3 -1.43 6.19 -10.12
N SER A 4 -1.98 6.65 -8.99
CA SER A 4 -3.09 5.99 -8.28
C SER A 4 -4.31 5.74 -9.18
N LYS A 5 -4.59 6.62 -10.13
CA LYS A 5 -5.68 6.49 -11.10
C LYS A 5 -5.52 5.26 -11.99
N ALA A 6 -4.33 5.06 -12.57
CA ALA A 6 -4.05 3.87 -13.38
C ALA A 6 -4.11 2.58 -12.54
N PHE A 7 -3.69 2.64 -11.28
CA PHE A 7 -3.82 1.52 -10.35
C PHE A 7 -5.29 1.18 -10.02
N GLY A 8 -6.16 2.18 -9.82
CA GLY A 8 -7.60 1.97 -9.62
C GLY A 8 -8.26 1.18 -10.74
N VAL A 9 -7.94 1.53 -12.01
CA VAL A 9 -8.43 0.79 -13.18
C VAL A 9 -7.94 -0.67 -13.19
N GLN A 10 -6.68 -0.91 -12.82
CA GLN A 10 -6.16 -2.27 -12.72
C GLN A 10 -6.86 -3.07 -11.62
N MET A 11 -7.13 -2.44 -10.48
CA MET A 11 -7.83 -3.06 -9.35
C MET A 11 -9.27 -3.43 -9.72
N ASP A 12 -10.04 -2.56 -10.37
CA ASP A 12 -11.40 -2.86 -10.82
C ASP A 12 -11.42 -4.05 -11.79
N ARG A 13 -10.50 -4.05 -12.76
CA ARG A 13 -10.36 -5.17 -13.70
C ARG A 13 -10.06 -6.49 -12.99
N GLU A 14 -9.18 -6.48 -12.00
CA GLU A 14 -8.84 -7.67 -11.22
C GLU A 14 -10.01 -8.14 -10.34
N ALA A 15 -10.74 -7.22 -9.70
CA ALA A 15 -11.94 -7.52 -8.92
C ALA A 15 -13.03 -8.18 -9.78
N ARG A 16 -13.27 -7.66 -11.00
CA ARG A 16 -14.20 -8.27 -11.97
C ARG A 16 -13.75 -9.64 -12.43
N ARG A 17 -12.46 -9.80 -12.75
CA ARG A 17 -11.88 -11.11 -13.13
C ARG A 17 -12.10 -12.16 -12.04
N ARG A 18 -11.93 -11.77 -10.77
CA ARG A 18 -12.17 -12.62 -9.59
C ARG A 18 -13.64 -12.72 -9.19
N LYS A 19 -14.55 -12.10 -9.94
CA LYS A 19 -16.01 -12.10 -9.71
C LYS A 19 -16.42 -11.54 -8.34
N PHE A 20 -15.65 -10.61 -7.77
CA PHE A 20 -16.02 -9.94 -6.50
C PHE A 20 -17.38 -9.23 -6.58
N THR A 21 -17.76 -8.75 -7.77
CA THR A 21 -19.06 -8.14 -8.02
C THR A 21 -20.25 -9.10 -7.84
N GLN A 22 -20.01 -10.41 -7.79
CA GLN A 22 -21.03 -11.44 -7.56
C GLN A 22 -21.16 -11.81 -6.07
N ALA A 23 -20.26 -11.33 -5.21
CA ALA A 23 -20.30 -11.61 -3.79
C ALA A 23 -21.47 -10.85 -3.12
N PRO A 24 -22.23 -11.49 -2.22
CA PRO A 24 -23.33 -10.83 -1.51
C PRO A 24 -22.86 -9.76 -0.53
N LEU A 25 -21.63 -9.89 -0.02
CA LEU A 25 -20.98 -8.96 0.89
C LEU A 25 -19.62 -8.56 0.31
N ARG A 26 -19.37 -7.26 0.25
CA ARG A 26 -18.23 -6.65 -0.43
C ARG A 26 -17.65 -5.55 0.45
N ALA A 27 -16.36 -5.66 0.76
CA ALA A 27 -15.63 -4.68 1.57
C ALA A 27 -14.41 -4.16 0.81
N PHE A 28 -14.11 -2.88 1.02
CA PHE A 28 -12.89 -2.23 0.61
C PHE A 28 -12.15 -1.81 1.87
N VAL A 29 -11.06 -2.51 2.21
CA VAL A 29 -10.25 -2.23 3.40
C VAL A 29 -9.01 -1.45 2.98
N GLY A 30 -8.75 -0.33 3.66
CA GLY A 30 -7.59 0.51 3.38
C GLY A 30 -7.12 1.25 4.62
N ASP A 31 -5.88 1.76 4.56
CA ASP A 31 -5.37 2.73 5.52
C ASP A 31 -6.02 4.11 5.32
N GLY A 32 -5.49 5.15 5.98
CA GLY A 32 -6.03 6.50 5.86
C GLY A 32 -5.52 7.34 4.68
N LEU A 33 -4.76 6.76 3.73
CA LEU A 33 -4.28 7.50 2.57
C LEU A 33 -5.44 7.92 1.66
N SER A 34 -5.48 9.20 1.30
CA SER A 34 -6.57 9.77 0.49
C SER A 34 -6.76 9.06 -0.86
N SER A 35 -5.66 8.61 -1.48
CA SER A 35 -5.70 7.87 -2.75
C SER A 35 -6.53 6.58 -2.68
N ASN A 36 -6.52 5.88 -1.54
CA ASN A 36 -7.30 4.66 -1.36
C ASN A 36 -8.80 4.98 -1.41
N TRP A 37 -9.19 6.08 -0.76
CA TRP A 37 -10.59 6.52 -0.71
C TRP A 37 -11.06 7.16 -2.02
N THR A 38 -10.18 7.80 -2.78
CA THR A 38 -10.49 8.21 -4.16
C THR A 38 -10.75 6.99 -5.05
N ILE A 39 -9.90 5.96 -4.99
CA ILE A 39 -10.12 4.72 -5.76
C ILE A 39 -11.42 4.03 -5.33
N HIS A 40 -11.69 3.95 -4.03
CA HIS A 40 -12.94 3.42 -3.50
C HIS A 40 -14.15 4.18 -4.08
N GLN A 41 -14.13 5.51 -4.04
CA GLN A 41 -15.22 6.32 -4.55
C GLN A 41 -15.42 6.15 -6.07
N GLU A 42 -14.34 6.10 -6.84
CA GLU A 42 -14.40 6.01 -8.31
C GLU A 42 -14.81 4.61 -8.81
N HIS A 43 -14.37 3.55 -8.15
CA HIS A 43 -14.48 2.18 -8.69
C HIS A 43 -15.26 1.19 -7.82
N PHE A 44 -15.41 1.48 -6.52
CA PHE A 44 -15.94 0.54 -5.53
C PHE A 44 -16.93 1.21 -4.57
N SER A 45 -17.65 2.23 -5.02
CA SER A 45 -18.55 3.02 -4.15
C SER A 45 -19.70 2.20 -3.55
N ASP A 46 -20.03 1.06 -4.15
CA ASP A 46 -20.98 0.07 -3.66
C ASP A 46 -20.38 -0.94 -2.64
N TYR A 47 -19.07 -0.90 -2.41
CA TYR A 47 -18.36 -1.73 -1.42
C TYR A 47 -18.35 -0.99 -0.08
N VAL A 48 -18.48 -1.74 1.02
CA VAL A 48 -18.35 -1.16 2.36
C VAL A 48 -16.90 -0.72 2.58
N GLY A 49 -16.68 0.59 2.66
CA GLY A 49 -15.37 1.17 2.99
C GLY A 49 -15.05 0.97 4.47
N ILE A 50 -13.92 0.33 4.77
CA ILE A 50 -13.50 -0.02 6.14
C ILE A 50 -12.09 0.50 6.34
N LEU A 51 -11.92 1.42 7.31
CA LEU A 51 -10.58 1.82 7.73
C LEU A 51 -9.93 0.61 8.42
N ASP A 52 -8.68 0.32 8.08
CA ASP A 52 -7.92 -0.71 8.77
C ASP A 52 -7.80 -0.40 10.27
N PHE A 53 -8.31 -1.31 11.09
CA PHE A 53 -8.30 -1.17 12.54
C PHE A 53 -6.89 -1.02 13.12
N ILE A 54 -5.88 -1.69 12.55
CA ILE A 54 -4.49 -1.60 13.04
C ILE A 54 -3.94 -0.18 12.87
N HIS A 55 -4.28 0.48 11.77
CA HIS A 55 -3.92 1.87 11.54
C HIS A 55 -4.65 2.79 12.52
N ALA A 56 -5.96 2.58 12.72
CA ALA A 56 -6.72 3.36 13.69
C ALA A 56 -6.14 3.27 15.11
N VAL A 57 -5.86 2.06 15.62
CA VAL A 57 -5.32 1.90 16.97
C VAL A 57 -3.89 2.43 17.11
N SER A 58 -3.09 2.44 16.03
CA SER A 58 -1.77 3.07 16.05
C SER A 58 -1.87 4.58 16.30
N TYR A 59 -2.84 5.25 15.68
CA TYR A 59 -3.15 6.66 15.96
C TYR A 59 -3.66 6.88 17.39
N LEU A 60 -4.50 5.97 17.91
CA LEU A 60 -4.97 6.05 19.30
C LEU A 60 -3.84 5.85 20.31
N HIS A 61 -2.91 4.95 20.03
CA HIS A 61 -1.73 4.75 20.85
C HIS A 61 -0.86 6.00 20.85
N HIS A 62 -0.56 6.56 19.67
CA HIS A 62 0.19 7.81 19.58
C HIS A 62 -0.52 8.93 20.35
N ALA A 63 -1.83 9.11 20.16
CA ALA A 63 -2.62 10.10 20.89
C ALA A 63 -2.47 9.96 22.41
N SER A 64 -2.47 8.74 22.93
CA SER A 64 -2.34 8.51 24.38
C SER A 64 -0.98 8.94 24.91
N ILE A 65 0.08 8.73 24.13
CA ILE A 65 1.44 9.15 24.49
C ILE A 65 1.55 10.68 24.44
N VAL A 66 0.93 11.34 23.46
CA VAL A 66 0.90 12.81 23.40
C VAL A 66 0.13 13.40 24.58
N SER A 67 -0.98 12.77 24.98
CA SER A 67 -1.81 13.22 26.09
C SER A 67 -1.16 13.06 27.47
N PHE A 68 -0.45 11.95 27.72
CA PHE A 68 -0.06 11.55 29.09
C PHE A 68 1.43 11.22 29.25
N GLY A 69 2.22 11.24 28.18
CA GLY A 69 3.58 10.69 28.17
C GLY A 69 3.60 9.16 28.24
N LYS A 70 4.77 8.56 28.06
CA LYS A 70 4.94 7.10 28.18
C LYS A 70 4.73 6.67 29.64
N GLY A 71 3.76 5.78 29.87
CA GLY A 71 3.49 5.22 31.20
C GLY A 71 2.09 4.62 31.31
N ASP A 72 1.72 4.23 32.53
CA ASP A 72 0.48 3.50 32.81
C ASP A 72 -0.78 4.28 32.44
N ASN A 73 -0.78 5.60 32.62
CA ASN A 73 -1.91 6.45 32.26
C ASN A 73 -2.17 6.46 30.74
N ALA A 74 -1.11 6.49 29.92
CA ALA A 74 -1.25 6.39 28.47
C ALA A 74 -1.77 5.02 28.07
N TRP A 75 -1.23 3.94 28.66
CA TRP A 75 -1.68 2.59 28.36
C TRP A 75 -3.15 2.34 28.73
N ALA A 76 -3.56 2.78 29.92
CA ALA A 76 -4.95 2.66 30.37
C ALA A 76 -5.90 3.45 29.46
N THR A 77 -5.52 4.67 29.09
CA THR A 77 -6.33 5.50 28.18
C THR A 77 -6.38 4.93 26.77
N TYR A 78 -5.25 4.48 26.22
CA TYR A 78 -5.18 3.78 24.94
C TYR A 78 -6.10 2.57 24.91
N THR A 79 -6.06 1.72 25.94
CA THR A 79 -6.89 0.51 26.03
C THR A 79 -8.39 0.86 26.02
N ARG A 80 -8.77 1.93 26.74
CA ARG A 80 -10.15 2.44 26.74
C ARG A 80 -10.55 2.97 25.36
N TRP A 81 -9.72 3.79 24.72
CA TRP A 81 -9.99 4.32 23.39
C TRP A 81 -10.06 3.23 22.32
N MET A 82 -9.16 2.26 22.36
CA MET A 82 -9.21 1.08 21.48
C MET A 82 -10.52 0.32 21.66
N THR A 83 -10.97 0.14 22.90
CA THR A 83 -12.25 -0.52 23.21
C THR A 83 -13.44 0.25 22.65
N LEU A 84 -13.45 1.59 22.83
CA LEU A 84 -14.49 2.45 22.26
C LEU A 84 -14.50 2.38 20.72
N ALA A 85 -13.33 2.48 20.08
CA ALA A 85 -13.21 2.33 18.64
C ALA A 85 -13.76 0.97 18.18
N TRP A 86 -13.36 -0.12 18.83
CA TRP A 86 -13.85 -1.47 18.52
C TRP A 86 -15.38 -1.63 18.65
N GLN A 87 -15.97 -0.89 19.60
CA GLN A 87 -17.43 -0.80 19.79
C GLN A 87 -18.12 0.18 18.82
N SER A 88 -17.40 0.73 17.84
CA SER A 88 -17.89 1.76 16.89
C SER A 88 -18.25 3.10 17.53
N ARG A 89 -17.63 3.40 18.68
CA ARG A 89 -17.82 4.62 19.48
C ARG A 89 -16.65 5.58 19.33
N ILE A 90 -16.04 5.65 18.14
CA ILE A 90 -14.89 6.53 17.88
C ILE A 90 -15.24 8.02 18.06
N GLY A 91 -16.51 8.39 17.90
CA GLY A 91 -16.98 9.77 18.14
C GLY A 91 -16.63 10.26 19.55
N GLU A 92 -16.80 9.42 20.57
CA GLU A 92 -16.49 9.78 21.96
C GLU A 92 -14.98 10.02 22.17
N VAL A 93 -14.14 9.24 21.49
CA VAL A 93 -12.69 9.43 21.53
C VAL A 93 -12.30 10.74 20.85
N ILE A 94 -12.91 11.06 19.71
CA ILE A 94 -12.66 12.32 18.98
C ILE A 94 -13.08 13.52 19.83
N GLU A 95 -14.22 13.45 20.51
CA GLU A 95 -14.70 14.51 21.43
C GLU A 95 -13.74 14.73 22.60
N GLU A 96 -13.27 13.63 23.22
CA GLU A 96 -12.29 13.69 24.30
C GLU A 96 -10.96 14.31 23.83
N LEU A 97 -10.44 13.87 22.69
CA LEU A 97 -9.22 14.42 22.09
C LEU A 97 -9.36 15.91 21.74
N THR A 98 -10.52 16.31 21.22
CA THR A 98 -10.82 17.71 20.89
C THR A 98 -10.88 18.57 22.15
N THR A 99 -11.41 18.04 23.24
CA THR A 99 -11.39 18.71 24.55
C THR A 99 -9.96 18.90 25.06
N HIS A 100 -9.10 17.88 24.91
CA HIS A 100 -7.68 17.99 25.26
C HIS A 100 -6.95 19.03 24.41
N GLN A 101 -7.18 19.03 23.09
CA GLN A 101 -6.62 20.02 22.17
C GLN A 101 -7.07 21.44 22.55
N GLY A 102 -8.34 21.63 22.91
CA GLY A 102 -8.87 22.93 23.34
C GLY A 102 -8.14 23.53 24.56
N ARG A 103 -7.67 22.68 25.48
CA ARG A 103 -6.87 23.11 26.65
C ARG A 103 -5.44 23.50 26.29
N LEU A 104 -4.85 22.85 25.28
CA LEU A 104 -3.49 23.11 24.81
C LEU A 104 -3.40 24.31 23.85
N GLY A 105 -4.52 24.61 23.16
CA GLY A 105 -4.58 25.61 22.11
C GLY A 105 -4.26 25.04 20.72
N LYS A 106 -4.35 25.90 19.71
CA LYS A 106 -4.04 25.54 18.32
C LYS A 106 -2.53 25.57 18.09
N ALA A 107 -2.05 24.69 17.21
CA ALA A 107 -0.68 24.74 16.74
C ALA A 107 -0.43 26.07 15.99
N PRO A 108 0.72 26.73 16.20
CA PRO A 108 1.12 27.85 15.35
C PRO A 108 1.31 27.40 13.89
N PRO A 109 1.26 28.31 12.90
CA PRO A 109 1.37 27.95 11.48
C PRO A 109 2.68 27.26 11.10
N ASP A 110 3.74 27.53 11.85
CA ASP A 110 5.11 27.04 11.69
C ASP A 110 5.51 26.03 12.77
N ALA A 111 4.52 25.40 13.42
CA ALA A 111 4.75 24.35 14.40
C ALA A 111 5.58 23.21 13.80
N ASP A 112 6.54 22.70 14.59
CA ASP A 112 7.27 21.48 14.27
C ASP A 112 6.32 20.27 14.27
N GLU A 113 6.65 19.22 13.51
CA GLU A 113 5.85 17.99 13.49
C GLU A 113 5.77 17.29 14.86
N ASP A 114 6.76 17.52 15.72
CA ASP A 114 6.82 17.00 17.09
C ASP A 114 6.07 17.89 18.10
N ASP A 115 5.55 19.05 17.70
CA ASP A 115 4.71 19.89 18.58
C ASP A 115 3.43 19.12 18.96
N PRO A 116 3.11 18.97 20.27
CA PRO A 116 1.93 18.24 20.71
C PRO A 116 0.62 18.74 20.08
N ARG A 117 0.49 20.05 19.84
CA ARG A 117 -0.70 20.68 19.24
C ARG A 117 -0.85 20.29 17.76
N GLU A 118 0.27 20.18 17.04
CA GLU A 118 0.30 19.72 15.66
C GLU A 118 0.00 18.21 15.59
N GLN A 119 0.56 17.43 16.51
CA GLN A 119 0.24 16.01 16.62
C GLN A 119 -1.25 15.78 16.91
N PHE A 120 -1.85 16.52 17.86
CA PHE A 120 -3.30 16.47 18.10
C PHE A 120 -4.10 16.85 16.85
N ARG A 121 -3.71 17.92 16.14
CA ARG A 121 -4.39 18.35 14.91
C ARG A 121 -4.38 17.24 13.86
N ARG A 122 -3.24 16.59 13.64
CA ARG A 122 -3.09 15.47 12.68
C ARG A 122 -3.91 14.26 13.10
N ILE A 123 -3.85 13.87 14.37
CA ILE A 123 -4.59 12.71 14.90
C ILE A 123 -6.09 12.93 14.82
N ILE A 124 -6.59 14.06 15.31
CA ILE A 124 -8.03 14.40 15.27
C ILE A 124 -8.49 14.47 13.82
N GLY A 125 -7.71 15.10 12.93
CA GLY A 125 -8.01 15.15 11.51
C GLY A 125 -8.10 13.76 10.88
N TYR A 126 -7.14 12.89 11.16
CA TYR A 126 -7.13 11.51 10.66
C TYR A 126 -8.37 10.73 11.11
N LEU A 127 -8.67 10.75 12.41
CA LEU A 127 -9.82 10.01 12.97
C LEU A 127 -11.15 10.58 12.46
N SER A 128 -11.27 11.91 12.38
CA SER A 128 -12.48 12.58 11.92
C SER A 128 -12.76 12.29 10.44
N ASN A 129 -11.74 12.38 9.58
CA ASN A 129 -11.88 12.11 8.15
C ASN A 129 -12.29 10.65 7.86
N ASN A 130 -11.93 9.73 8.74
CA ASN A 130 -12.23 8.30 8.60
C ASN A 130 -13.38 7.81 9.48
N ARG A 131 -14.05 8.68 10.24
CA ARG A 131 -15.08 8.32 11.24
C ARG A 131 -16.15 7.37 10.68
N ASP A 132 -16.67 7.68 9.50
CA ASP A 132 -17.76 6.90 8.87
C ASP A 132 -17.29 5.54 8.32
N ARG A 133 -15.99 5.26 8.37
CA ARG A 133 -15.39 3.97 7.99
C ARG A 133 -14.99 3.13 9.22
N MET A 134 -15.31 3.58 10.43
CA MET A 134 -14.92 2.94 11.70
C MET A 134 -16.09 2.27 12.43
N HIS A 135 -17.01 1.65 11.69
CA HIS A 135 -18.17 0.91 12.24
C HIS A 135 -17.85 -0.57 12.53
N TYR A 136 -16.76 -0.85 13.26
CA TYR A 136 -16.22 -2.20 13.44
C TYR A 136 -17.17 -3.22 14.07
N ALA A 137 -18.06 -2.81 14.98
CA ALA A 137 -19.04 -3.70 15.59
C ALA A 137 -20.01 -4.26 14.52
N ARG A 138 -20.52 -3.37 13.65
CA ARG A 138 -21.37 -3.74 12.52
C ARG A 138 -20.61 -4.65 11.54
N TYR A 139 -19.36 -4.31 11.22
CA TYR A 139 -18.54 -5.10 10.28
C TYR A 139 -18.34 -6.53 10.78
N ARG A 140 -18.02 -6.71 12.06
CA ARG A 140 -17.85 -8.03 12.67
C ARG A 140 -19.14 -8.84 12.70
N CYS A 141 -20.26 -8.24 13.07
CA CYS A 141 -21.56 -8.93 13.03
C CYS A 141 -21.94 -9.36 11.61
N ALA A 142 -21.51 -8.61 10.59
CA ALA A 142 -21.72 -8.94 9.18
C ALA A 142 -20.67 -9.89 8.59
N GLY A 143 -19.63 -10.28 9.34
CA GLY A 143 -18.53 -11.11 8.84
C GLY A 143 -17.59 -10.40 7.86
N LEU A 144 -17.57 -9.07 7.85
CA LEU A 144 -16.67 -8.27 7.02
C LEU A 144 -15.26 -8.18 7.65
N PRO A 145 -14.19 -8.11 6.84
CA PRO A 145 -12.83 -7.93 7.35
C PRO A 145 -12.68 -6.56 8.05
N THR A 146 -11.87 -6.51 9.10
CA THR A 146 -11.59 -5.26 9.84
C THR A 146 -10.13 -4.82 9.77
N THR A 147 -9.26 -5.62 9.16
CA THR A 147 -7.82 -5.33 9.06
C THR A 147 -7.29 -5.66 7.68
N SER A 148 -6.20 -4.99 7.28
CA SER A 148 -5.48 -5.29 6.04
C SER A 148 -4.38 -6.34 6.23
N ALA A 149 -4.37 -7.08 7.34
CA ALA A 149 -3.27 -7.98 7.72
C ALA A 149 -2.90 -9.02 6.63
N TRP A 150 -3.90 -9.52 5.89
CA TRP A 150 -3.68 -10.41 4.76
C TRP A 150 -2.92 -9.72 3.62
N MET A 151 -3.23 -8.46 3.35
CA MET A 151 -2.53 -7.65 2.36
C MET A 151 -1.10 -7.34 2.80
N GLU A 152 -0.90 -6.98 4.07
CA GLU A 152 0.44 -6.76 4.63
C GLU A 152 1.31 -8.02 4.58
N SER A 153 0.73 -9.20 4.84
CA SER A 153 1.42 -10.47 4.67
C SER A 153 1.79 -10.74 3.21
N ALA A 154 0.88 -10.48 2.27
CA ALA A 154 1.16 -10.64 0.84
C ALA A 154 2.26 -9.67 0.37
N VAL A 155 2.28 -8.44 0.87
CA VAL A 155 3.33 -7.46 0.59
C VAL A 155 4.69 -7.95 1.12
N LYS A 156 4.73 -8.59 2.31
CA LYS A 156 5.96 -9.21 2.84
C LYS A 156 6.46 -10.34 1.93
N GLU A 157 5.57 -11.23 1.49
CA GLU A 157 5.91 -12.32 0.58
C GLU A 157 6.42 -11.85 -0.78
N ILE A 158 5.90 -10.73 -1.28
CA ILE A 158 6.41 -10.05 -2.47
C ILE A 158 7.80 -9.46 -2.20
N ASN A 159 7.96 -8.76 -1.07
CA ASN A 159 9.19 -8.07 -0.71
C ASN A 159 10.38 -9.02 -0.57
N TYR A 160 10.20 -10.27 -0.11
CA TYR A 160 11.27 -11.27 -0.08
C TYR A 160 11.95 -11.52 -1.42
N ARG A 161 11.31 -11.16 -2.55
CA ARG A 161 11.91 -11.29 -3.89
C ARG A 161 12.22 -9.97 -4.57
N THR A 162 11.54 -8.88 -4.20
CA THR A 162 11.66 -7.58 -4.86
C THR A 162 12.58 -6.60 -4.15
N LYS A 163 12.78 -6.75 -2.82
CA LYS A 163 13.59 -5.88 -1.97
C LYS A 163 14.60 -6.71 -1.17
N GLY A 164 15.82 -6.20 -1.06
CA GLY A 164 16.87 -6.84 -0.26
C GLY A 164 18.26 -6.48 -0.76
N THR A 165 19.27 -6.92 -0.02
CA THR A 165 20.65 -6.87 -0.49
C THR A 165 20.78 -7.68 -1.78
N GLU A 166 21.62 -7.20 -2.70
CA GLU A 166 21.95 -7.89 -3.96
C GLU A 166 20.79 -8.06 -4.95
N MET A 167 19.67 -7.35 -4.75
CA MET A 167 18.56 -7.32 -5.70
C MET A 167 18.69 -6.12 -6.65
N PHE A 168 19.13 -6.37 -7.88
CA PHE A 168 19.31 -5.35 -8.91
C PHE A 168 18.34 -5.55 -10.07
N TRP A 169 17.64 -4.48 -10.44
CA TRP A 169 16.63 -4.50 -11.48
C TRP A 169 16.93 -3.46 -12.56
N ASN A 170 16.67 -3.81 -13.81
CA ASN A 170 16.84 -2.90 -14.93
C ASN A 170 15.86 -1.72 -14.82
N ASN A 171 16.35 -0.49 -14.90
CA ASN A 171 15.52 0.72 -14.93
C ASN A 171 14.99 0.96 -16.37
N PRO A 172 13.69 1.26 -16.60
CA PRO A 172 12.62 1.47 -15.60
C PRO A 172 11.73 0.26 -15.32
N ALA A 173 11.78 -0.79 -16.14
CA ALA A 173 10.74 -1.83 -16.16
C ALA A 173 11.08 -3.11 -15.36
N GLY A 174 12.33 -3.32 -14.99
CA GLY A 174 12.81 -4.57 -14.39
C GLY A 174 12.17 -4.90 -13.05
N ALA A 175 12.03 -3.91 -12.17
CA ALA A 175 11.44 -4.12 -10.84
C ALA A 175 9.95 -4.48 -10.95
N GLU A 176 9.22 -3.78 -11.83
CA GLU A 176 7.81 -4.06 -12.11
C GLU A 176 7.63 -5.49 -12.67
N ALA A 177 8.48 -5.91 -13.61
CA ALA A 177 8.40 -7.25 -14.18
C ALA A 177 8.56 -8.35 -13.11
N ILE A 178 9.47 -8.16 -12.16
CA ILE A 178 9.67 -9.11 -11.05
C ILE A 178 8.51 -9.09 -10.08
N LEU A 179 7.95 -7.91 -9.80
CA LEU A 179 6.75 -7.78 -8.98
C LEU A 179 5.57 -8.55 -9.60
N GLN A 180 5.34 -8.39 -10.91
CA GLN A 180 4.27 -9.09 -11.62
C GLN A 180 4.47 -10.62 -11.60
N ILE A 181 5.69 -11.11 -11.82
CA ILE A 181 6.00 -12.55 -11.75
C ILE A 181 5.80 -13.08 -10.33
N ARG A 182 6.28 -12.38 -9.31
CA ARG A 182 6.14 -12.80 -7.91
C ARG A 182 4.67 -12.79 -7.47
N ALA A 183 3.92 -11.74 -7.79
CA ALA A 183 2.49 -11.67 -7.53
C ALA A 183 1.73 -12.80 -8.26
N ALA A 184 2.11 -13.12 -9.49
CA ALA A 184 1.54 -14.25 -10.23
C ALA A 184 1.87 -15.61 -9.62
N SER A 185 3.07 -15.79 -9.05
CA SER A 185 3.46 -17.03 -8.37
C SER A 185 2.76 -17.24 -7.03
N LEU A 186 2.35 -16.17 -6.36
CA LEU A 186 1.64 -16.19 -5.08
C LEU A 186 0.12 -16.21 -5.25
N SER A 187 -0.40 -16.09 -6.48
CA SER A 187 -1.83 -16.04 -6.75
C SER A 187 -2.42 -17.45 -6.90
N ASP A 188 -3.51 -17.73 -6.20
CA ASP A 188 -4.25 -19.01 -6.26
C ASP A 188 -5.20 -19.11 -7.47
N ASP A 189 -4.73 -18.78 -8.68
CA ASP A 189 -5.54 -18.84 -9.91
C ASP A 189 -4.78 -19.36 -11.14
N ASP A 190 -3.65 -20.06 -10.92
CA ASP A 190 -2.78 -20.62 -11.95
C ASP A 190 -2.35 -19.62 -13.03
N ARG A 191 -2.43 -18.30 -12.75
CA ARG A 191 -2.15 -17.28 -13.78
C ARG A 191 -0.73 -17.39 -14.32
N LEU A 192 0.23 -17.73 -13.46
CA LEU A 192 1.62 -17.90 -13.87
C LEU A 192 1.79 -19.12 -14.77
N ALA A 193 1.26 -20.28 -14.37
CA ALA A 193 1.33 -21.51 -15.17
C ALA A 193 0.70 -21.28 -16.55
N ARG A 194 -0.52 -20.73 -16.58
CA ARG A 194 -1.22 -20.39 -17.82
C ARG A 194 -0.42 -19.43 -18.71
N PHE A 195 0.16 -18.39 -18.11
CA PHE A 195 1.02 -17.47 -18.84
C PHE A 195 2.25 -18.19 -19.44
N LEU A 196 2.93 -19.03 -18.67
CA LEU A 196 4.11 -19.76 -19.15
C LEU A 196 3.78 -20.79 -20.25
N THR A 197 2.61 -21.42 -20.21
CA THR A 197 2.15 -22.37 -21.23
C THR A 197 1.74 -21.68 -22.54
N HIS A 198 1.14 -20.50 -22.46
CA HIS A 198 0.56 -19.81 -23.63
C HIS A 198 1.38 -18.62 -24.11
N ARG A 199 2.47 -18.26 -23.42
CA ARG A 199 3.33 -17.16 -23.86
C ARG A 199 3.87 -17.49 -25.26
N PRO A 200 3.90 -16.53 -26.18
CA PRO A 200 4.63 -16.70 -27.43
C PRO A 200 6.09 -17.05 -27.08
N GLY A 201 6.50 -18.26 -27.43
CA GLY A 201 7.89 -18.67 -27.30
C GLY A 201 8.76 -17.84 -28.25
N SER A 202 9.98 -17.54 -27.82
CA SER A 202 11.06 -17.25 -28.76
C SER A 202 12.13 -18.30 -28.56
N ASP A 203 12.49 -19.04 -29.60
CA ASP A 203 13.55 -20.06 -29.57
C ASP A 203 14.93 -19.49 -29.15
N ARG A 204 15.05 -18.16 -29.09
CA ARG A 204 16.27 -17.45 -28.73
C ARG A 204 16.08 -16.72 -27.40
N LEU A 205 16.95 -17.02 -26.44
CA LEU A 205 17.02 -16.36 -25.11
C LEU A 205 17.40 -14.87 -25.18
N ARG A 206 17.97 -14.42 -26.31
CA ARG A 206 18.44 -13.05 -26.52
C ARG A 206 18.25 -12.69 -28.00
N LYS A 207 17.44 -11.66 -28.30
CA LYS A 207 17.58 -10.97 -29.59
C LYS A 207 18.96 -10.34 -29.58
N GLY A 208 19.91 -10.89 -30.35
CA GLY A 208 21.21 -10.27 -30.52
C GLY A 208 20.98 -8.82 -30.96
N THR A 209 21.49 -7.86 -30.19
CA THR A 209 21.67 -6.51 -30.69
C THR A 209 22.65 -6.62 -31.85
N HIS A 210 22.13 -6.69 -33.07
CA HIS A 210 22.92 -6.41 -34.26
C HIS A 210 23.26 -4.92 -34.23
N THR A 211 24.21 -4.52 -33.39
CA THR A 211 24.95 -3.28 -33.60
C THR A 211 25.72 -3.50 -34.89
N ARG A 212 25.21 -2.99 -36.01
CA ARG A 212 25.98 -2.86 -37.24
C ARG A 212 27.11 -1.89 -36.94
N TYR A 213 28.26 -2.39 -36.49
CA TYR A 213 29.49 -1.63 -36.61
C TYR A 213 29.72 -1.46 -38.12
N ARG A 214 29.48 -0.25 -38.64
CA ARG A 214 30.02 0.16 -39.93
C ARG A 214 31.53 0.08 -39.77
N CYS A 215 32.18 -0.91 -40.40
CA CYS A 215 33.61 -0.85 -40.65
C CYS A 215 33.88 0.44 -41.43
N LEU A 216 34.51 1.41 -40.77
CA LEU A 216 35.19 2.48 -41.47
C LEU A 216 36.40 1.85 -42.17
N ASN A 217 36.43 1.98 -43.49
CA ASN A 217 37.57 1.65 -44.33
C ASN A 217 38.84 2.31 -43.77
N LEU A 218 39.82 1.50 -43.41
CA LEU A 218 41.21 1.91 -43.40
C LEU A 218 41.96 1.06 -44.42
N GLN A 219 42.17 1.69 -45.57
CA GLN A 219 43.10 1.23 -46.58
C GLN A 219 44.53 1.24 -46.03
N SER A 220 45.30 0.28 -46.55
CA SER A 220 46.76 0.24 -46.64
C SER A 220 47.56 0.31 -45.33
N LEU A 221 48.15 -0.83 -44.97
CA LEU A 221 49.58 -0.95 -44.70
C LEU A 221 50.00 -2.40 -44.94
N THR A 222 50.62 -2.61 -46.10
CA THR A 222 51.36 -3.81 -46.47
C THR A 222 52.57 -3.99 -45.56
N CYS A 223 52.72 -5.16 -44.93
CA CYS A 223 54.00 -5.61 -44.42
C CYS A 223 54.18 -7.08 -44.77
N THR A 224 55.07 -7.30 -45.73
CA THR A 224 55.48 -8.56 -46.32
C THR A 224 56.21 -9.42 -45.28
N ARG A 225 55.76 -10.66 -45.08
CA ARG A 225 56.55 -11.71 -44.43
C ARG A 225 57.55 -12.27 -45.45
N THR A 226 58.82 -12.30 -45.11
CA THR A 226 59.79 -13.23 -45.71
C THR A 226 60.30 -14.15 -44.61
N ILE A 227 60.23 -15.44 -44.90
CA ILE A 227 60.66 -16.57 -44.10
C ILE A 227 62.15 -16.82 -44.40
N THR A 228 62.96 -16.91 -43.34
CA THR A 228 64.03 -17.90 -43.11
C THR A 228 64.30 -17.97 -41.63
#